data_AF-A0A7Y4TYK5-F1
#
_entry.id   AF-A0A7Y4TYK5-F1
#
_cell.length_a   1.000
_cell.length_b   1.000
_cell.length_c   1.000
_cell.angle_alpha   90.00
_cell.angle_beta   90.00
_cell.angle_gamma   90.00
#
_symmetry.space_group_name_H-M   'P 1'
#
loop_
_entity.id
_entity.type
_entity.pdbx_description
1 polymer ?
#
loop_
_entity_poly.entity_id
_entity_poly.type
_entity_poly.pdbx_seq_one_letter_code
_entity_poly.pdbx_strand_id
1 'polypeptide(L)'
;MSYMRGDIYIWADGSNVHFWSRDGYDGWDDAVWNSPQQAPGASGVALPQAVADEYVVMRMAEMLNEGCVVTAIEQALRKFNGNGGCLALAEHAGLLREVAAKVVAKPRD
;
A
#
# COMPACT_ATOMS: atom_id res chain seq x y z
N MET A 1 1.90 -14.36 -1.95
CA MET A 1 0.59 -13.92 -2.51
C MET A 1 0.73 -12.47 -2.97
N SER A 2 0.13 -12.07 -4.11
CA SER A 2 0.23 -10.68 -4.61
C SER A 2 -0.91 -9.82 -4.08
N TYR A 3 -0.58 -8.65 -3.53
CA TYR A 3 -1.53 -7.62 -3.10
C TYR A 3 -1.98 -6.75 -4.26
N MET A 4 -1.03 -6.33 -5.12
CA MET A 4 -1.30 -5.51 -6.29
C MET A 4 -0.57 -6.08 -7.50
N ARG A 5 -1.24 -6.08 -8.65
CA ARG A 5 -0.68 -6.44 -9.95
C ARG A 5 -1.11 -5.38 -10.96
N GLY A 6 -0.15 -4.77 -11.64
CA GLY A 6 -0.36 -3.62 -12.53
C GLY A 6 0.98 -3.05 -12.98
N ASP A 7 1.10 -1.74 -13.13
CA ASP A 7 2.42 -1.14 -13.38
C ASP A 7 3.32 -1.22 -12.13
N ILE A 8 2.69 -1.20 -10.94
CA ILE A 8 3.31 -1.55 -9.67
C ILE A 8 2.84 -2.94 -9.22
N TYR A 9 3.80 -3.83 -8.97
CA TYR A 9 3.60 -5.17 -8.44
C TYR A 9 4.01 -5.23 -6.97
N ILE A 10 3.08 -5.67 -6.12
CA ILE A 10 3.33 -5.85 -4.68
C ILE A 10 2.97 -7.27 -4.28
N TRP A 11 3.91 -8.01 -3.70
CA TRP A 11 3.66 -9.37 -3.21
C TRP A 11 4.51 -9.72 -2.00
N ALA A 12 3.98 -10.60 -1.15
CA ALA A 12 4.75 -11.25 -0.08
C ALA A 12 5.21 -12.64 -0.52
N ASP A 13 6.45 -13.00 -0.16
CA ASP A 13 7.04 -14.33 -0.34
C ASP A 13 7.16 -15.15 0.97
N GLY A 14 6.71 -14.58 2.09
CA GLY A 14 6.77 -15.19 3.42
C GLY A 14 7.94 -14.73 4.29
N SER A 15 8.88 -13.97 3.73
CA SER A 15 9.95 -13.28 4.48
C SER A 15 9.98 -11.79 4.18
N ASN A 16 9.70 -11.41 2.95
CA ASN A 16 9.72 -10.04 2.47
C ASN A 16 8.42 -9.66 1.75
N VAL A 17 8.13 -8.35 1.76
CA VAL A 17 7.20 -7.70 0.85
C VAL A 17 8.01 -7.00 -0.24
N HIS A 18 7.72 -7.34 -1.48
CA HIS A 18 8.38 -6.81 -2.67
C HIS A 18 7.52 -5.73 -3.30
N PHE A 19 8.13 -4.63 -3.71
CA PHE A 19 7.53 -3.52 -4.46
C PHE A 19 8.31 -3.32 -5.74
N TRP A 20 7.70 -3.54 -6.89
CA TRP A 20 8.38 -3.50 -8.19
C TRP A 20 7.59 -2.67 -9.19
N SER A 21 8.30 -1.88 -9.99
CA SER A 21 7.76 -1.25 -11.18
C SER A 21 8.09 -2.08 -12.42
N ARG A 22 7.07 -2.35 -13.25
CA ARG A 22 7.20 -3.18 -14.45
C ARG A 22 8.17 -2.57 -15.47
N ASP A 23 8.11 -1.27 -15.67
CA ASP A 23 8.88 -0.54 -16.68
C ASP A 23 10.18 0.04 -16.11
N GLY A 24 10.42 -0.13 -14.80
CA GLY A 24 11.57 0.45 -14.11
C GLY A 24 11.37 1.88 -13.63
N TYR A 25 10.18 2.44 -13.83
CA TYR A 25 9.84 3.76 -13.33
C TYR A 25 9.04 3.64 -12.03
N ASP A 26 9.73 3.73 -10.91
CA ASP A 26 9.20 3.74 -9.55
C ASP A 26 9.24 5.16 -8.93
N GLY A 27 9.47 6.19 -9.75
CA GLY A 27 9.63 7.59 -9.30
C GLY A 27 10.97 7.85 -8.60
N TRP A 28 12.01 7.08 -8.93
CA TRP A 28 13.36 7.24 -8.36
C TRP A 28 13.93 8.66 -8.50
N ASP A 29 13.49 9.42 -9.50
CA ASP A 29 13.89 10.79 -9.75
C ASP A 29 13.35 11.77 -8.70
N ASP A 30 12.23 11.44 -8.03
CA ASP A 30 11.67 12.20 -6.91
C ASP A 30 12.41 11.93 -5.58
N ALA A 31 13.26 10.90 -5.51
CA ALA A 31 14.01 10.60 -4.31
C ALA A 31 15.14 11.61 -4.10
N VAL A 32 15.18 12.24 -2.92
CA VAL A 32 16.24 13.20 -2.51
C VAL A 32 17.65 12.57 -2.54
N TRP A 33 17.71 11.25 -2.55
CA TRP A 33 18.93 10.43 -2.52
C TRP A 33 19.28 9.87 -3.89
N ASN A 34 18.61 10.29 -4.96
CA ASN A 34 18.91 9.76 -6.29
C ASN A 34 20.35 10.11 -6.67
N SER A 35 21.05 9.14 -7.23
CA SER A 35 22.21 9.39 -8.07
C SER A 35 21.79 9.21 -9.52
N PRO A 36 22.34 9.98 -10.46
CA PRO A 36 22.09 9.75 -11.87
C PRO A 36 22.65 8.37 -12.25
N GLN A 37 21.79 7.36 -12.36
CA GLN A 37 22.19 6.02 -12.81
C GLN A 37 21.27 5.43 -13.87
N GLN A 38 21.83 4.41 -14.52
CA GLN A 38 21.66 4.00 -15.92
C GLN A 38 20.35 3.26 -16.23
N ALA A 39 19.85 3.56 -17.43
CA ALA A 39 18.99 2.77 -18.33
C ALA A 39 17.67 2.16 -17.76
N PRO A 40 16.57 2.22 -18.54
CA PRO A 40 15.29 1.66 -18.13
C PRO A 40 15.37 0.14 -17.98
N GLY A 41 15.08 -0.36 -16.79
CA GLY A 41 14.98 -1.77 -16.44
C GLY A 41 14.18 -1.93 -15.15
N ALA A 42 13.54 -3.07 -14.94
CA ALA A 42 12.68 -3.30 -13.77
C ALA A 42 13.40 -2.88 -12.47
N SER A 43 12.76 -1.99 -11.72
CA SER A 43 13.23 -1.44 -10.46
C SER A 43 12.31 -1.90 -9.34
N GLY A 44 12.88 -2.09 -8.16
CA GLY A 44 12.11 -2.54 -7.02
C GLY A 44 12.94 -2.75 -5.77
N VAL A 45 12.23 -2.88 -4.66
CA VAL A 45 12.78 -3.05 -3.32
C VAL A 45 12.04 -4.17 -2.63
N ALA A 46 12.77 -4.93 -1.81
CA ALA A 46 12.19 -5.89 -0.88
C ALA A 46 12.43 -5.39 0.55
N LEU A 47 11.38 -5.42 1.36
CA LEU A 47 11.44 -5.10 2.79
C LEU A 47 11.11 -6.35 3.60
N PRO A 48 11.77 -6.58 4.76
CA PRO A 48 11.34 -7.60 5.69
C PRO A 48 9.86 -7.42 6.04
N GLN A 49 9.10 -8.51 6.04
CA GLN A 49 7.63 -8.43 6.18
C GLN A 49 7.22 -7.75 7.49
N ALA A 50 7.93 -8.04 8.59
CA ALA A 50 7.67 -7.38 9.88
C ALA A 50 7.76 -5.85 9.79
N VAL A 51 8.77 -5.33 9.10
CA VAL A 51 8.97 -3.89 8.92
C VAL A 51 7.86 -3.30 8.04
N ALA A 52 7.46 -4.01 6.99
CA ALA A 52 6.37 -3.58 6.11
C ALA A 52 5.03 -3.53 6.86
N ASP A 53 4.73 -4.52 7.70
CA ASP A 53 3.50 -4.60 8.50
C ASP A 53 3.44 -3.45 9.52
N GLU A 54 4.55 -3.17 10.21
CA GLU A 54 4.68 -2.01 11.11
C GLU A 54 4.40 -0.68 10.39
N TYR A 55 4.99 -0.50 9.21
CA TYR A 55 4.76 0.68 8.38
C TYR A 55 3.30 0.82 7.94
N VAL A 56 2.65 -0.27 7.52
CA VAL A 56 1.23 -0.25 7.11
C VAL A 56 0.33 0.22 8.25
N VAL A 57 0.58 -0.24 9.48
CA VAL A 57 -0.18 0.19 10.67
C VAL A 57 0.03 1.68 10.96
N MET A 58 1.28 2.15 10.93
CA MET A 58 1.59 3.57 11.12
C MET A 58 0.92 4.44 10.05
N ARG A 59 1.03 4.05 8.77
CA ARG A 59 0.41 4.78 7.66
C ARG A 59 -1.12 4.76 7.74
N MET A 60 -1.72 3.67 8.21
CA MET A 60 -3.16 3.60 8.43
C MET A 60 -3.60 4.57 9.55
N ALA A 61 -2.84 4.69 10.63
CA ALA A 61 -3.12 5.65 11.70
C ALA A 61 -3.07 7.10 11.21
N GLU A 62 -2.10 7.44 10.37
CA GLU A 62 -2.05 8.75 9.70
C GLU A 62 -3.27 8.98 8.80
N MET A 63 -3.65 8.00 7.96
CA MET A 63 -4.82 8.12 7.08
C MET A 63 -6.13 8.25 7.87
N LEU A 64 -6.23 7.62 9.04
CA LEU A 64 -7.34 7.81 9.97
C LEU A 64 -7.35 9.25 10.50
N ASN A 65 -6.17 9.78 10.88
CA ASN A 65 -6.01 11.16 11.31
C ASN A 65 -6.30 12.17 10.18
N GLU A 66 -5.99 11.86 8.93
CA GLU A 66 -6.30 12.68 7.76
C GLU A 66 -7.76 12.53 7.29
N GLY A 67 -8.50 11.53 7.80
CA GLY A 67 -9.86 11.22 7.35
C GLY A 67 -9.95 10.62 5.95
N CYS A 68 -8.83 10.16 5.37
CA CYS A 68 -8.75 9.69 3.99
C CYS A 68 -8.80 8.16 3.84
N VAL A 69 -8.79 7.40 4.95
CA VAL A 69 -8.73 5.92 4.92
C VAL A 69 -9.89 5.26 4.19
N VAL A 70 -11.13 5.78 4.32
CA VAL A 70 -12.31 5.23 3.63
C VAL A 70 -12.13 5.36 2.12
N THR A 71 -11.69 6.53 1.66
CA THR A 71 -11.40 6.79 0.25
C THR A 71 -10.30 5.85 -0.28
N ALA A 72 -9.25 5.61 0.52
CA ALA A 72 -8.17 4.69 0.16
C ALA A 72 -8.69 3.24 0.00
N ILE A 73 -9.54 2.76 0.91
CA ILE A 73 -10.20 1.45 0.81
C ILE A 73 -11.02 1.35 -0.49
N GLU A 74 -11.85 2.34 -0.80
CA GLU A 74 -12.65 2.34 -2.04
C GLU A 74 -11.79 2.33 -3.31
N GLN A 75 -10.67 3.05 -3.31
CA GLN A 75 -9.76 3.07 -4.44
C GLN A 75 -9.05 1.71 -4.61
N ALA A 76 -8.58 1.12 -3.52
CA ALA A 76 -7.94 -0.19 -3.53
C ALA A 76 -8.89 -1.28 -4.04
N LEU A 77 -10.13 -1.30 -3.54
CA LEU A 77 -11.16 -2.24 -4.01
C LEU A 77 -11.50 -2.01 -5.49
N ARG A 78 -11.70 -0.77 -5.93
CA ARG A 78 -12.00 -0.53 -7.36
C ARG A 78 -10.87 -0.93 -8.30
N LYS A 79 -9.62 -0.69 -7.91
CA LYS A 79 -8.44 -0.92 -8.78
C LYS A 79 -7.93 -2.36 -8.75
N PHE A 80 -8.03 -3.03 -7.60
CA PHE A 80 -7.31 -4.28 -7.37
C PHE A 80 -8.18 -5.44 -6.89
N ASN A 81 -9.51 -5.26 -6.84
CA ASN A 81 -10.41 -6.37 -6.55
C ASN A 81 -10.17 -7.55 -7.51
N GLY A 82 -10.10 -8.77 -6.97
CA GLY A 82 -9.69 -9.98 -7.69
C GLY A 82 -8.19 -10.33 -7.57
N ASN A 83 -7.33 -9.43 -7.06
CA ASN A 83 -5.99 -9.81 -6.63
C ASN A 83 -6.04 -10.53 -5.27
N GLY A 84 -5.24 -11.58 -5.08
CA GLY A 84 -5.28 -12.42 -3.88
C GLY A 84 -5.16 -11.65 -2.56
N GLY A 85 -4.27 -10.66 -2.49
CA GLY A 85 -4.12 -9.83 -1.28
C GLY A 85 -5.20 -8.76 -1.10
N CYS A 86 -6.01 -8.46 -2.14
CA CYS A 86 -7.19 -7.60 -2.02
C CYS A 86 -8.47 -8.36 -1.65
N LEU A 87 -8.45 -9.70 -1.64
CA LEU A 87 -9.60 -10.50 -1.19
C LEU A 87 -9.88 -10.29 0.29
N ALA A 88 -8.85 -10.36 1.14
CA ALA A 88 -8.99 -10.09 2.57
C ALA A 88 -9.49 -8.66 2.83
N LEU A 89 -9.03 -7.68 2.04
CA LEU A 89 -9.56 -6.32 2.11
C LEU A 89 -11.06 -6.28 1.73
N ALA A 90 -11.48 -6.98 0.68
CA ALA A 90 -12.88 -7.04 0.24
C ALA A 90 -13.78 -7.69 1.30
N GLU A 91 -13.32 -8.78 1.91
CA GLU A 91 -14.03 -9.50 2.99
C GLU A 91 -14.26 -8.62 4.22
N HIS A 92 -13.28 -7.77 4.56
CA HIS A 92 -13.32 -6.94 5.76
C HIS A 92 -13.69 -5.47 5.51
N ALA A 93 -13.93 -5.07 4.25
CA ALA A 93 -14.14 -3.67 3.87
C ALA A 93 -15.28 -2.99 4.64
N GLY A 94 -16.40 -3.70 4.84
CA GLY A 94 -17.55 -3.17 5.58
C GLY A 94 -17.20 -2.78 7.03
N LEU A 95 -16.55 -3.70 7.74
CA LEU A 95 -16.09 -3.47 9.12
C LEU A 95 -15.06 -2.34 9.19
N LEU A 96 -14.07 -2.36 8.28
CA LEU A 96 -13.02 -1.34 8.25
C LEU A 96 -13.58 0.07 8.01
N ARG A 97 -14.58 0.22 7.14
CA ARG A 97 -15.28 1.49 6.91
C ARG A 97 -15.99 1.99 8.16
N GLU A 98 -16.73 1.09 8.83
CA GLU A 98 -17.48 1.45 10.03
C GLU A 98 -16.55 1.92 11.16
N VAL A 99 -15.47 1.17 11.41
CA VAL A 99 -14.47 1.53 12.42
C VAL A 99 -13.79 2.85 12.06
N ALA A 100 -13.38 3.02 10.80
CA ALA A 100 -12.77 4.26 10.34
C ALA A 100 -13.68 5.48 10.54
N ALA A 101 -14.96 5.38 10.18
CA ALA A 101 -15.92 6.47 10.35
C ALA A 101 -16.09 6.89 11.82
N LYS A 102 -16.11 5.92 12.74
CA LYS A 102 -16.18 6.19 14.19
C LYS A 102 -14.94 6.90 14.72
N VAL A 103 -13.75 6.51 14.25
CA VAL A 103 -12.48 7.13 14.66
C VAL A 103 -12.38 8.56 14.16
N VAL A 104 -12.75 8.83 12.90
CA VAL A 104 -12.71 10.18 12.32
C VAL A 104 -13.73 11.11 12.99
N ALA A 105 -14.90 10.60 13.38
CA ALA A 105 -15.94 11.38 14.04
C ALA A 105 -15.66 11.70 15.51
N LYS A 106 -14.67 11.05 16.13
CA LYS A 106 -14.34 11.30 17.54
C LYS A 106 -13.69 12.69 17.69
N PRO A 107 -14.22 13.58 18.54
CA PRO A 107 -13.57 14.85 18.86
C PRO A 107 -12.14 14.58 19.34
N ARG A 108 -11.19 15.41 18.88
CA ARG A 108 -9.84 15.39 19.43
C ARG A 108 -9.86 16.23 20.70
N ASP A 109 -9.72 15.57 21.84
CA ASP A 109 -9.52 16.19 23.15
C ASP A 109 -8.17 16.95 23.21
#